data_AF-A0Z5C7-F1
#
_entry.id   AF-A0Z5C7-F1
#
_cell.length_a   1.000
_cell.length_b   1.000
_cell.length_c   1.000
_cell.angle_alpha   90.00
_cell.angle_beta   90.00
_cell.angle_gamma   90.00
#
_symmetry.space_group_name_H-M   'P 1'
#
loop_
_entity.id
_entity.type
_entity.pdbx_description
1 polymer ?
#
loop_
_entity_poly.entity_id
_entity_poly.type
_entity_poly.pdbx_seq_one_letter_code
_entity_poly.pdbx_strand_id
1 'polypeptide(L)'
;MQVHDRADFCWLDSLSLSPSELLKAVGNLAKEQARLVVLSASPSESEAFSVLAAGARGYCHVESVPEQLVEVAQAVCAGGYWVPPALVQRLASAALSVATVQHSEVPEGFDELTEREYQVAMAVGKGLNNKEIASQLGLGERTIKAHLTTTFEKLHVRDRVQLALIVNRLPLH
;
A
#
# COMPACT_ATOMS: atom_id res chain seq x y z
N MET A 1 22.22 -1.45 -38.09
CA MET A 1 21.23 -1.87 -37.07
C MET A 1 20.65 -0.60 -36.46
N GLN A 2 19.52 -0.13 -36.98
CA GLN A 2 18.91 1.14 -36.55
C GLN A 2 18.23 0.92 -35.19
N VAL A 3 18.76 1.54 -34.14
CA VAL A 3 18.10 1.62 -32.84
C VAL A 3 17.06 2.74 -32.96
N HIS A 4 15.78 2.39 -32.90
CA HIS A 4 14.71 3.37 -32.79
C HIS A 4 14.81 4.05 -31.42
N ASP A 5 15.33 5.27 -31.42
CA ASP A 5 15.31 6.21 -30.30
C ASP A 5 13.86 6.72 -30.13
N ARG A 6 13.02 5.92 -29.47
CA ARG A 6 11.72 6.38 -28.96
C ARG A 6 12.00 7.10 -27.64
N ALA A 7 11.40 8.27 -27.45
CA ALA A 7 11.63 9.14 -26.30
C ALA A 7 11.60 8.36 -24.97
N ASP A 8 12.79 8.06 -24.48
CA ASP A 8 13.04 7.18 -23.34
C ASP A 8 12.72 7.86 -21.99
N PHE A 9 12.42 9.17 -22.03
CA PHE A 9 12.16 10.04 -20.91
C PHE A 9 11.14 11.12 -21.31
N CYS A 10 10.16 11.43 -20.46
CA CYS A 10 9.21 12.51 -20.71
C CYS A 10 8.82 13.27 -19.44
N TRP A 11 8.59 14.57 -19.61
CA TRP A 11 7.99 15.43 -18.59
C TRP A 11 6.50 15.62 -18.90
N LEU A 12 5.64 15.46 -17.90
CA LEU A 12 4.21 15.70 -17.99
C LEU A 12 3.81 16.74 -16.98
N ASP A 13 3.27 17.85 -17.46
CA ASP A 13 2.74 18.92 -16.62
C ASP A 13 1.28 18.63 -16.24
N SER A 14 0.96 18.70 -14.94
CA SER A 14 -0.40 18.52 -14.43
C SER A 14 -1.27 19.77 -14.53
N LEU A 15 -0.70 20.95 -14.82
CA LEU A 15 -1.40 22.25 -14.87
C LEU A 15 -2.64 22.27 -15.76
N SER A 16 -2.63 21.50 -16.85
CA SER A 16 -3.72 21.48 -17.85
C SER A 16 -4.65 20.28 -17.74
N LEU A 17 -4.47 19.42 -16.73
CA LEU A 17 -5.16 18.13 -16.63
C LEU A 17 -5.98 18.07 -15.34
N SER A 18 -7.22 17.58 -15.44
CA SER A 18 -7.92 17.15 -14.23
C SER A 18 -7.21 15.94 -13.60
N PRO A 19 -7.40 15.66 -12.30
CA PRO A 19 -6.76 14.51 -11.64
C PRO A 19 -7.01 13.18 -12.37
N SER A 20 -8.21 12.99 -12.92
CA SER A 20 -8.58 11.77 -13.64
C SER A 20 -7.89 11.65 -15.01
N GLU A 21 -7.67 12.77 -15.70
CA GLU A 21 -6.96 12.81 -16.98
C GLU A 21 -5.46 12.62 -16.78
N LEU A 22 -4.90 13.24 -15.73
CA LEU A 22 -3.52 13.05 -15.33
C LEU A 22 -3.20 11.58 -15.11
N LEU A 23 -3.99 10.86 -14.29
CA LEU A 23 -3.75 9.45 -14.02
C LEU A 23 -3.88 8.57 -15.27
N LYS A 24 -4.83 8.87 -16.15
CA LYS A 24 -4.96 8.17 -17.44
C LYS A 24 -3.75 8.43 -18.35
N ALA A 25 -3.30 9.68 -18.44
CA ALA A 25 -2.13 10.06 -19.24
C ALA A 25 -0.87 9.36 -18.72
N VAL A 26 -0.64 9.41 -17.39
CA VAL A 26 0.48 8.72 -16.72
C VAL A 26 0.45 7.23 -17.01
N GLY A 27 -0.70 6.58 -16.82
CA GLY A 27 -0.85 5.14 -17.05
C GLY A 27 -0.66 4.72 -18.52
N ASN A 28 -0.99 5.57 -19.48
CA ASN A 28 -0.76 5.31 -20.90
C ASN A 28 0.72 5.48 -21.26
N LEU A 29 1.34 6.60 -20.86
CA LEU A 29 2.76 6.87 -21.11
C LEU A 29 3.68 5.84 -20.44
N ALA A 30 3.35 5.40 -19.23
CA ALA A 30 4.11 4.37 -18.53
C ALA A 30 4.09 3.01 -19.26
N LYS A 31 2.99 2.67 -19.96
CA LYS A 31 2.90 1.43 -20.78
C LYS A 31 3.76 1.49 -22.04
N GLU A 32 4.03 2.69 -22.55
CA GLU A 32 4.94 2.91 -23.68
C GLU A 32 6.42 2.81 -23.28
N GLN A 33 6.71 2.38 -22.04
CA GLN A 33 8.05 2.25 -21.45
C GLN A 33 8.77 3.59 -21.28
N ALA A 34 8.03 4.71 -21.29
CA ALA A 34 8.61 6.02 -21.05
C ALA A 34 9.00 6.20 -19.58
N ARG A 35 10.20 6.72 -19.33
CA ARG A 35 10.59 7.18 -17.99
C ARG A 35 9.92 8.52 -17.70
N LEU A 36 8.78 8.45 -17.05
CA LEU A 36 7.87 9.59 -16.89
C LEU A 36 8.14 10.36 -15.59
N VAL A 37 8.23 11.68 -15.71
CA VAL A 37 8.27 12.61 -14.58
C VAL A 37 7.07 13.55 -14.66
N VAL A 38 6.36 13.70 -13.55
CA VAL A 38 5.22 14.61 -13.44
C VAL A 38 5.65 15.91 -12.75
N LEU A 39 5.31 17.04 -13.37
CA LEU A 39 5.45 18.38 -12.81
C LEU A 39 4.08 18.83 -12.28
N SER A 40 4.05 19.31 -11.04
CA SER A 40 2.83 19.87 -10.43
C SER A 40 3.08 21.30 -9.95
N ALA A 41 2.09 22.17 -10.11
CA ALA A 41 2.12 23.53 -9.60
C ALA A 41 1.75 23.63 -8.12
N SER A 42 1.10 22.60 -7.57
CA SER A 42 0.84 22.51 -6.12
C SER A 42 1.13 21.09 -5.66
N PRO A 43 2.42 20.75 -5.48
CA PRO A 43 2.83 19.41 -5.13
C PRO A 43 2.16 18.95 -3.84
N SER A 44 1.38 17.88 -3.95
CA SER A 44 0.73 17.25 -2.81
C SER A 44 1.11 15.78 -2.77
N GLU A 45 1.10 15.23 -1.56
CA GLU A 45 1.50 13.85 -1.40
C GLU A 45 0.50 12.88 -2.00
N SER A 46 -0.80 13.16 -1.87
CA SER A 46 -1.85 12.36 -2.48
C SER A 46 -1.70 12.28 -4.00
N GLU A 47 -1.38 13.41 -4.65
CA GLU A 47 -1.09 13.43 -6.09
C GLU A 47 0.18 12.64 -6.39
N ALA A 48 1.28 12.88 -5.65
CA ALA A 48 2.55 12.17 -5.82
C ALA A 48 2.36 10.65 -5.74
N PHE A 49 1.69 10.15 -4.70
CA PHE A 49 1.37 8.74 -4.54
C PHE A 49 0.56 8.20 -5.71
N SER A 50 -0.47 8.94 -6.13
CA SER A 50 -1.37 8.49 -7.20
C SER A 50 -0.65 8.37 -8.53
N VAL A 51 0.20 9.34 -8.90
CA VAL A 51 0.96 9.30 -10.17
C VAL A 51 2.08 8.28 -10.14
N LEU A 52 2.77 8.11 -9.00
CA LEU A 52 3.79 7.07 -8.83
C LEU A 52 3.19 5.67 -8.93
N ALA A 53 2.03 5.44 -8.29
CA ALA A 53 1.28 4.19 -8.39
C ALA A 53 0.79 3.93 -9.83
N ALA A 54 0.45 4.99 -10.57
CA ALA A 54 0.07 4.89 -11.99
C ALA A 54 1.27 4.67 -12.93
N GLY A 55 2.51 4.73 -12.43
CA GLY A 55 3.71 4.34 -13.17
C GLY A 55 4.72 5.47 -13.41
N ALA A 56 4.49 6.68 -12.91
CA ALA A 56 5.51 7.73 -12.93
C ALA A 56 6.78 7.29 -12.15
N ARG A 57 7.92 7.86 -12.53
CA ARG A 57 9.23 7.65 -11.88
C ARG A 57 9.75 8.90 -11.20
N GLY A 58 9.22 10.08 -11.53
CA GLY A 58 9.53 11.33 -10.84
C GLY A 58 8.30 12.18 -10.56
N TYR A 59 8.36 12.99 -9.50
CA TYR A 59 7.36 14.02 -9.20
C TYR A 59 8.03 15.24 -8.56
N CYS A 60 7.87 16.43 -9.14
CA CYS A 60 8.43 17.67 -8.60
C CYS A 60 7.57 18.91 -8.92
N HIS A 61 7.98 20.06 -8.37
CA HIS A 61 7.30 21.33 -8.61
C HIS A 61 7.59 21.84 -10.02
N VAL A 62 6.61 22.45 -10.70
CA VAL A 62 6.81 23.04 -12.03
C VAL A 62 7.87 24.13 -12.05
N GLU A 63 8.03 24.84 -10.94
CA GLU A 63 9.07 25.88 -10.71
C GLU A 63 10.32 25.35 -9.99
N SER A 64 10.59 24.05 -10.04
CA SER A 64 11.84 23.49 -9.48
C SER A 64 13.06 24.15 -10.14
N VAL A 65 14.08 24.43 -9.32
CA VAL A 65 15.33 25.03 -9.81
C VAL A 65 16.06 24.10 -10.80
N PRO A 66 16.83 24.64 -11.77
CA PRO A 66 17.47 23.84 -12.81
C PRO A 66 18.32 22.67 -12.29
N GLU A 67 19.06 22.88 -11.21
CA GLU A 67 19.91 21.87 -10.58
C GLU A 67 19.07 20.67 -10.11
N GLN A 68 17.89 20.94 -9.55
CA GLN A 68 16.96 19.92 -9.09
C GLN A 68 16.37 19.13 -10.28
N LEU A 69 16.05 19.80 -11.39
CA LEU A 69 15.56 19.13 -12.59
C LEU A 69 16.63 18.18 -13.18
N VAL A 70 17.91 18.54 -13.09
CA VAL A 70 19.02 17.67 -13.47
C VAL A 70 19.08 16.43 -12.57
N GLU A 71 18.96 16.59 -11.25
CA GLU A 71 18.93 15.46 -10.30
C GLU A 71 17.77 14.51 -10.59
N VAL A 72 16.58 15.06 -10.85
CA VAL A 72 15.38 14.29 -11.22
C VAL A 72 15.64 13.47 -12.48
N ALA A 73 16.16 14.11 -13.53
CA ALA A 73 16.46 13.44 -14.79
C ALA A 73 17.50 12.34 -14.61
N GLN A 74 18.59 12.60 -13.88
CA GLN A 74 19.65 11.62 -13.63
C GLN A 74 19.14 10.39 -12.87
N ALA A 75 18.39 10.59 -11.79
CA ALA A 75 17.84 9.50 -10.98
C ALA A 75 16.90 8.61 -11.80
N VAL A 76 16.02 9.22 -12.59
CA VAL A 76 15.02 8.52 -13.39
C VAL A 76 15.66 7.82 -14.60
N CYS A 77 16.63 8.46 -15.27
CA CYS A 77 17.40 7.84 -16.35
C CYS A 77 18.21 6.63 -15.88
N ALA A 78 18.72 6.66 -14.64
CA ALA A 78 19.37 5.50 -14.00
C ALA A 78 18.39 4.36 -13.64
N GLY A 79 17.10 4.51 -13.93
CA GLY A 79 16.06 3.51 -13.62
C GLY A 79 15.49 3.63 -12.20
N GLY A 80 15.88 4.67 -11.46
CA GLY A 80 15.41 4.94 -10.11
C GLY A 80 14.13 5.77 -10.06
N TYR A 81 13.76 6.15 -8.84
CA TYR A 81 12.69 7.11 -8.56
C TYR A 81 13.28 8.40 -8.03
N TRP A 82 12.65 9.52 -8.36
CA TRP A 82 12.93 10.80 -7.70
C TRP A 82 11.65 11.35 -7.08
N VAL A 83 11.71 11.68 -5.79
CA VAL A 83 10.60 12.31 -5.07
C VAL A 83 11.15 13.36 -4.09
N PRO A 84 10.35 14.36 -3.70
CA PRO A 84 10.79 15.37 -2.75
C PRO A 84 11.19 14.75 -1.40
N PRO A 85 12.22 15.28 -0.71
CA PRO A 85 12.67 14.75 0.58
C PRO A 85 11.56 14.59 1.63
N ALA A 86 10.59 15.51 1.66
CA ALA A 86 9.44 15.44 2.56
C ALA A 86 8.60 14.17 2.35
N LEU A 87 8.41 13.74 1.09
CA LEU A 87 7.69 12.52 0.77
C LEU A 87 8.49 11.29 1.20
N VAL A 88 9.82 11.30 1.01
CA VAL A 88 10.71 10.23 1.48
C VAL A 88 10.62 10.06 2.99
N GLN A 89 10.68 11.15 3.75
CA GLN A 89 10.58 11.11 5.22
C GLN A 89 9.25 10.52 5.68
N ARG A 90 8.15 10.87 5.03
CA ARG A 90 6.83 10.31 5.36
C ARG A 90 6.68 8.85 4.96
N LEU A 91 7.19 8.47 3.79
CA LEU A 91 7.25 7.06 3.36
C LEU A 91 8.05 6.23 4.35
N ALA A 92 9.21 6.73 4.77
CA ALA A 92 10.05 6.07 5.77
C ALA A 92 9.33 5.97 7.12
N SER A 93 8.69 7.04 7.59
CA SER A 93 7.90 7.04 8.83
C SER A 93 6.73 6.06 8.77
N ALA A 94 5.98 6.03 7.68
CA ALA A 94 4.89 5.08 7.48
C ALA A 94 5.39 3.63 7.41
N ALA A 95 6.46 3.36 6.65
CA ALA A 95 7.06 2.04 6.57
C ALA A 95 7.60 1.57 7.93
N LEU A 96 8.23 2.47 8.69
CA LEU A 96 8.69 2.18 10.04
C LEU A 96 7.52 1.93 10.99
N SER A 97 6.42 2.68 10.89
CA SER A 97 5.23 2.45 11.71
C SER A 97 4.58 1.08 11.44
N VAL A 98 4.54 0.65 10.18
CA VAL A 98 4.06 -0.68 9.77
C VAL A 98 5.06 -1.78 10.18
N ALA A 99 6.36 -1.51 10.11
CA ALA A 99 7.39 -2.43 10.58
C ALA A 99 7.39 -2.57 12.11
N THR A 100 7.09 -1.51 12.87
CA THR A 100 6.91 -1.58 14.33
C THR A 100 5.60 -2.27 14.72
N VAL A 101 4.59 -2.29 13.85
CA VAL A 101 3.38 -3.13 14.05
C VAL A 101 3.71 -4.63 14.00
N GLN A 102 4.80 -5.03 13.32
CA GLN A 102 5.24 -6.43 13.21
C GLN A 102 6.09 -6.92 14.39
N HIS A 103 6.57 -6.05 15.29
CA HIS A 103 7.32 -6.47 16.47
C HIS A 103 6.73 -5.89 17.75
N SER A 104 6.24 -6.82 18.58
CA SER A 104 6.05 -6.67 20.03
C SER A 104 4.76 -5.98 20.48
N GLU A 105 3.64 -6.66 20.29
CA GLU A 105 2.62 -6.89 21.33
C GLU A 105 1.49 -7.73 20.72
N VAL A 106 1.27 -8.91 21.30
CA VAL A 106 0.09 -9.74 21.05
C VAL A 106 -1.13 -8.87 21.43
N PRO A 107 -2.17 -8.72 20.58
CA PRO A 107 -3.33 -7.92 20.95
C PRO A 107 -3.87 -8.38 22.31
N GLU A 108 -4.28 -7.45 23.18
CA GLU A 108 -4.75 -7.80 24.54
C GLU A 108 -5.76 -8.97 24.51
N GLY A 109 -5.51 -10.01 25.30
CA GLY A 109 -6.33 -11.22 25.39
C GLY A 109 -6.02 -12.32 24.36
N PHE A 110 -5.19 -12.06 23.34
CA PHE A 110 -4.78 -13.10 22.38
C PHE A 110 -3.78 -14.11 22.96
N ASP A 111 -3.17 -13.78 24.10
CA ASP A 111 -2.35 -14.68 24.91
C ASP A 111 -3.17 -15.78 25.60
N GLU A 112 -4.49 -15.59 25.78
CA GLU A 112 -5.41 -16.61 26.30
C GLU A 112 -5.88 -17.61 25.24
N LEU A 113 -5.62 -17.32 23.96
CA LEU A 113 -6.00 -18.20 22.86
C LEU A 113 -5.04 -19.38 22.77
N THR A 114 -5.60 -20.56 22.54
CA THR A 114 -4.82 -21.71 22.09
C THR A 114 -4.30 -21.45 20.67
N GLU A 115 -3.25 -22.17 20.29
CA GLU A 115 -2.67 -22.09 18.94
C GLU A 115 -3.73 -22.24 17.83
N ARG A 116 -4.73 -23.10 18.01
CA ARG A 116 -5.81 -23.31 17.03
C ARG A 116 -6.81 -22.15 16.99
N GLU A 117 -7.20 -21.63 18.14
CA GLU A 117 -8.06 -20.44 18.23
C GLU A 117 -7.37 -19.23 17.60
N TYR A 118 -6.08 -19.05 17.88
CA TYR A 118 -5.25 -18.01 17.27
C TYR A 118 -5.22 -18.13 15.75
N GLN A 119 -4.90 -19.32 15.21
CA GLN A 119 -4.90 -19.58 13.76
C GLN A 119 -6.25 -19.24 13.11
N VAL A 120 -7.35 -19.62 13.75
CA VAL A 120 -8.71 -19.33 13.28
C VAL A 120 -8.99 -17.82 13.32
N ALA A 121 -8.65 -17.13 14.41
CA ALA A 121 -8.82 -15.68 14.56
C ALA A 121 -8.04 -14.91 13.47
N MET A 122 -6.78 -15.28 13.23
CA MET A 122 -5.96 -14.67 12.18
C MET A 122 -6.53 -14.90 10.78
N ALA A 123 -7.13 -16.07 10.52
CA ALA A 123 -7.79 -16.35 9.26
C ALA A 123 -9.09 -15.53 9.08
N VAL A 124 -9.80 -15.24 10.18
CA VAL A 124 -10.93 -14.29 10.17
C VAL A 124 -10.47 -12.88 9.82
N GLY A 125 -9.37 -12.41 10.40
CA GLY A 125 -8.79 -11.10 10.06
C GLY A 125 -8.42 -10.96 8.58
N LYS A 126 -8.09 -12.07 7.92
CA LYS A 126 -7.84 -12.14 6.46
C LYS A 126 -9.12 -12.21 5.61
N GLY A 127 -10.31 -12.21 6.23
CA GLY A 127 -11.60 -12.25 5.55
C GLY A 127 -12.10 -13.66 5.18
N LEU A 128 -11.43 -14.73 5.59
CA LEU A 128 -11.74 -16.10 5.12
C LEU A 128 -12.98 -16.71 5.79
N ASN A 129 -13.94 -17.22 5.02
CA ASN A 129 -15.12 -17.87 5.58
C ASN A 129 -14.80 -19.25 6.22
N ASN A 130 -15.74 -19.82 6.97
CA ASN A 130 -15.48 -21.06 7.73
C ASN A 130 -15.06 -22.24 6.85
N LYS A 131 -15.57 -22.32 5.62
CA LYS A 131 -15.21 -23.37 4.65
C LYS A 131 -13.78 -23.20 4.15
N GLU A 132 -13.37 -21.96 3.89
CA GLU A 132 -11.99 -21.63 3.51
C GLU A 132 -11.01 -21.93 4.65
N ILE A 133 -11.35 -21.54 5.89
CA ILE A 133 -10.55 -21.83 7.08
C ILE A 133 -10.45 -23.34 7.32
N ALA A 134 -11.57 -24.06 7.20
CA ALA A 134 -11.62 -25.52 7.34
C ALA A 134 -10.68 -26.21 6.34
N SER A 135 -10.75 -25.80 5.07
CA SER A 135 -9.86 -26.29 4.01
C SER A 135 -8.39 -25.99 4.32
N GLN A 136 -8.08 -24.76 4.76
CA GLN A 136 -6.72 -24.33 5.03
C GLN A 136 -6.09 -25.04 6.24
N LEU A 137 -6.87 -25.30 7.29
CA LEU A 137 -6.39 -25.93 8.52
C LEU A 137 -6.55 -27.46 8.54
N GLY A 138 -7.15 -28.05 7.50
CA GLY A 138 -7.45 -29.48 7.46
C GLY A 138 -8.47 -29.93 8.51
N LEU A 139 -9.43 -29.06 8.83
CA LEU A 139 -10.45 -29.27 9.87
C LEU A 139 -11.85 -29.27 9.25
N GLY A 140 -12.86 -29.73 9.99
CA GLY A 140 -14.26 -29.59 9.59
C GLY A 140 -14.83 -28.21 9.92
N GLU A 141 -15.79 -27.72 9.13
CA GLU A 141 -16.45 -26.43 9.39
C GLU A 141 -17.10 -26.35 10.79
N ARG A 142 -17.59 -27.47 11.30
CA ARG A 142 -18.13 -27.56 12.67
C ARG A 142 -17.05 -27.29 13.73
N THR A 143 -15.84 -27.76 13.51
CA THR A 143 -14.68 -27.52 14.38
C THR A 143 -14.25 -26.05 14.32
N ILE A 144 -14.27 -25.43 13.14
CA ILE A 144 -14.01 -23.99 13.00
C ILE A 144 -15.05 -23.17 13.77
N LYS A 145 -16.34 -23.52 13.68
CA LYS A 145 -17.38 -22.86 14.46
C LYS A 145 -17.13 -22.97 15.96
N ALA A 146 -16.72 -24.14 16.46
CA ALA A 146 -16.41 -24.33 17.87
C ALA A 146 -15.20 -23.48 18.33
N HIS A 147 -14.13 -23.40 17.51
CA HIS A 147 -13.00 -22.50 17.78
C HIS A 147 -13.42 -21.02 17.74
N LEU A 148 -14.31 -20.63 16.84
CA LEU A 148 -14.81 -19.25 16.80
C LEU A 148 -15.64 -18.91 18.03
N THR A 149 -16.51 -19.81 18.49
CA THR A 149 -17.31 -19.58 19.72
C THR A 149 -16.41 -19.35 20.93
N THR A 150 -15.42 -20.23 21.13
CA THR A 150 -14.45 -20.10 22.25
C THR A 150 -13.57 -18.85 22.10
N THR A 151 -13.15 -18.51 20.89
CA THR A 151 -12.40 -17.28 20.60
C THR A 151 -13.23 -16.04 20.94
N PHE A 152 -14.52 -16.03 20.57
CA PHE A 152 -15.41 -14.91 20.86
C PHE A 152 -15.60 -14.70 22.36
N GLU A 153 -15.76 -15.78 23.11
CA GLU A 153 -15.89 -15.76 24.57
C GLU A 153 -14.63 -15.21 25.24
N LYS A 154 -13.45 -15.72 24.85
CA LYS A 154 -12.15 -15.29 25.42
C LYS A 154 -11.81 -13.85 25.11
N LEU A 155 -12.04 -13.41 23.88
CA LEU A 155 -11.74 -12.04 23.46
C LEU A 155 -12.88 -11.05 23.76
N HIS A 156 -13.97 -11.50 24.40
CA HIS A 156 -15.16 -10.70 24.69
C HIS A 156 -15.76 -9.98 23.47
N VAL A 157 -15.68 -10.61 22.29
CA VAL A 157 -16.24 -10.07 21.05
C VAL A 157 -17.59 -10.70 20.73
N ARG A 158 -18.48 -9.92 20.13
CA ARG A 158 -19.86 -10.36 19.87
C ARG A 158 -19.99 -11.14 18.57
N ASP A 159 -19.17 -10.81 17.59
CA ASP A 159 -19.28 -11.38 16.26
C ASP A 159 -17.95 -11.41 15.51
N ARG A 160 -18.03 -12.00 14.32
CA ARG A 160 -16.93 -12.15 13.38
C ARG A 160 -16.37 -10.81 12.88
N VAL A 161 -17.21 -9.78 12.76
CA VAL A 161 -16.77 -8.46 12.30
C VAL A 161 -15.92 -7.82 13.38
N GLN A 162 -16.37 -7.83 14.64
CA GLN A 162 -15.57 -7.35 15.77
C GLN A 162 -14.25 -8.12 15.91
N LEU A 163 -14.28 -9.44 15.74
CA LEU A 163 -13.04 -10.23 15.70
C LEU A 163 -12.11 -9.76 14.58
N ALA A 164 -12.63 -9.56 13.36
CA ALA A 164 -11.83 -9.08 12.25
C ALA A 164 -11.26 -7.68 12.49
N LEU A 165 -12.01 -6.78 13.14
CA LEU A 165 -11.54 -5.44 13.50
C LEU A 165 -10.38 -5.51 14.50
N ILE A 166 -10.51 -6.28 15.58
CA ILE A 166 -9.45 -6.42 16.59
C ILE A 166 -8.19 -7.06 16.00
N VAL A 167 -8.34 -8.12 15.19
CA VAL A 167 -7.19 -8.76 14.52
C VAL A 167 -6.44 -7.76 13.62
N ASN A 168 -7.16 -6.86 12.96
CA ASN A 168 -6.60 -5.80 12.12
C ASN A 168 -6.27 -4.51 12.90
N ARG A 169 -6.37 -4.53 14.24
CA ARG A 169 -6.09 -3.38 15.13
C ARG A 169 -6.91 -2.13 14.80
N LEU A 170 -8.16 -2.33 14.41
CA LEU A 170 -9.14 -1.27 14.15
C LEU A 170 -10.02 -1.06 15.38
N PRO A 171 -10.43 0.19 15.68
CA PRO A 171 -11.26 0.49 16.84
C PRO A 171 -12.63 -0.19 16.74
N LEU A 172 -13.09 -0.73 17.88
CA LEU A 172 -14.48 -1.12 18.08
C LEU A 172 -15.26 0.14 18.45
N HIS A 173 -16.20 0.55 17.59
CA HIS A 173 -17.16 1.63 17.87
C HIS A 173 -18.50 1.06 18.35
#